data_AF-W9WYQ3-F1
#
_entry.id   AF-W9WYQ3-F1
#
_cell.length_a   1.000
_cell.length_b   1.000
_cell.length_c   1.000
_cell.angle_alpha   90.00
_cell.angle_beta   90.00
_cell.angle_gamma   90.00
#
_symmetry.space_group_name_H-M   'P 1'
#
loop_
_entity.id
_entity.type
_entity.pdbx_description
1 polymer ?
#
loop_
_entity_poly.entity_id
_entity_poly.type
_entity_poly.pdbx_seq_one_letter_code
_entity_poly.pdbx_strand_id
1 'polypeptide(L)'
;MLSAIPERPVHSLYLGQGALSHRSYVEIGRGLHELEGRFHRIVRPNKVTGPILTTRSQHDKALSYWYVIATRPEREDFSIIELPPPRYGAVGVYGLQGLRKAKDISMIPGNQKYEFMPGEIYNLDASEIVCNNVDFWSAAHSDILHKELAEVFWAAVMTGRKEFIGTVAGSVRQGEPKTAVRSSSSDVTKGPTDKGSRD
;
A
#
# COMPACT_ATOMS: atom_id res chain seq x y z
N MET A 1 -25.89 9.41 3.15
CA MET A 1 -25.71 7.95 3.30
C MET A 1 -24.32 7.72 3.89
N LEU A 2 -24.21 7.26 5.13
CA LEU A 2 -22.92 6.87 5.71
C LEU A 2 -22.43 5.64 4.94
N SER A 3 -21.40 5.80 4.09
CA SER A 3 -20.75 4.65 3.46
C SER A 3 -20.19 3.78 4.56
N ALA A 4 -20.73 2.57 4.72
CA ALA A 4 -20.21 1.60 5.68
C ALA A 4 -18.69 1.45 5.48
N ILE A 5 -17.95 1.59 6.59
CA ILE A 5 -16.54 1.25 6.66
C ILE A 5 -16.46 -0.24 6.27
N PRO A 6 -15.68 -0.61 5.25
CA PRO A 6 -15.55 -2.02 4.88
C PRO A 6 -14.98 -2.78 6.08
N GLU A 7 -15.52 -3.97 6.38
CA GLU A 7 -15.06 -4.79 7.51
C GLU A 7 -13.56 -5.12 7.44
N ARG A 8 -12.99 -5.07 6.22
CA ARG A 8 -11.56 -5.26 5.95
C ARG A 8 -11.12 -4.25 4.87
N PRO A 9 -10.68 -3.04 5.24
CA PRO A 9 -10.17 -2.10 4.26
C PRO A 9 -8.89 -2.66 3.59
N VAL A 10 -8.65 -2.23 2.36
CA VAL A 10 -7.38 -2.52 1.68
C VAL A 10 -6.28 -1.74 2.39
N HIS A 11 -5.17 -2.39 2.70
CA HIS A 11 -4.07 -1.72 3.39
C HIS A 11 -3.38 -0.71 2.48
N SER A 12 -2.90 -1.09 1.31
CA SER A 12 -2.21 -0.19 0.37
C SER A 12 -2.62 -0.52 -1.06
N LEU A 13 -2.59 0.48 -1.94
CA LEU A 13 -2.88 0.32 -3.37
C LEU A 13 -1.65 0.73 -4.17
N TYR A 14 -1.21 -0.12 -5.09
CA TYR A 14 -0.07 0.14 -5.97
C TYR A 14 -0.48 -0.06 -7.43
N LEU A 15 -0.38 0.99 -8.24
CA LEU A 15 -0.68 0.99 -9.67
C LEU A 15 0.65 1.07 -10.46
N GLY A 16 1.27 -0.09 -10.70
CA GLY A 16 2.65 -0.23 -11.20
C GLY A 16 2.92 0.19 -12.65
N GLN A 17 1.86 0.48 -13.42
CA GLN A 17 1.85 1.03 -14.78
C GLN A 17 0.38 1.15 -15.20
N GLY A 18 -0.35 2.05 -14.53
CA GLY A 18 -1.80 2.06 -14.61
C GLY A 18 -2.34 2.37 -16.02
N ALA A 19 -2.83 1.36 -16.72
CA ALA A 19 -3.51 1.45 -18.02
C ALA A 19 -4.99 1.91 -17.90
N LEU A 20 -5.21 3.00 -17.17
CA LEU A 20 -6.51 3.63 -16.96
C LEU A 20 -6.35 5.15 -16.95
N SER A 21 -7.44 5.89 -17.09
CA SER A 21 -7.36 7.35 -17.19
C SER A 21 -6.74 7.94 -15.92
N HIS A 22 -5.80 8.87 -16.08
CA HIS A 22 -5.20 9.60 -14.95
C HIS A 22 -6.23 10.39 -14.13
N ARG A 23 -7.43 10.65 -14.69
CA ARG A 23 -8.55 11.29 -14.00
C ARG A 23 -9.52 10.32 -13.33
N SER A 24 -9.27 9.01 -13.35
CA SER A 24 -10.25 8.01 -12.89
C SER A 24 -10.61 8.12 -11.39
N TYR A 25 -9.86 8.89 -10.62
CA TYR A 25 -10.06 9.09 -9.18
C TYR A 25 -10.49 10.51 -8.81
N VAL A 26 -10.62 11.40 -9.79
CA VAL A 26 -10.97 12.82 -9.59
C VAL A 26 -12.34 12.95 -8.90
N GLU A 27 -12.39 13.82 -7.90
CA GLU A 27 -13.64 14.27 -7.30
C GLU A 27 -14.42 15.13 -8.30
N ILE A 28 -15.75 15.12 -8.25
CA ILE A 28 -16.59 15.98 -9.09
C ILE A 28 -16.11 17.44 -8.96
N GLY A 29 -15.60 18.00 -10.06
CA GLY A 29 -15.16 19.38 -10.16
C GLY A 29 -16.01 20.15 -11.16
N ARG A 30 -16.43 21.38 -10.83
CA ARG A 30 -17.18 22.24 -11.76
C ARG A 30 -16.28 22.64 -12.93
N GLY A 31 -16.54 22.07 -14.11
CA GLY A 31 -15.95 22.49 -15.37
C GLY A 31 -15.45 21.32 -16.22
N LEU A 32 -16.14 21.10 -17.35
CA LEU A 32 -15.80 20.20 -18.47
C LEU A 32 -16.00 18.69 -18.29
N HIS A 33 -16.04 18.16 -17.06
CA HIS A 33 -16.46 16.77 -16.81
C HIS A 33 -17.38 16.72 -15.59
N GLU A 34 -18.69 16.64 -15.83
CA GLU A 34 -19.73 16.65 -14.78
C GLU A 34 -19.79 15.35 -13.96
N LEU A 35 -18.93 14.38 -14.25
CA LEU A 35 -18.98 13.04 -13.66
C LEU A 35 -17.75 12.76 -12.81
N GLU A 36 -18.02 12.22 -11.62
CA GLU A 36 -17.02 11.66 -10.71
C GLU A 36 -16.16 10.62 -11.45
N GLY A 37 -14.85 10.60 -11.19
CA GLY A 37 -14.00 9.53 -11.69
C GLY A 37 -14.56 8.16 -11.24
N ARG A 38 -14.61 7.18 -12.15
CA ARG A 38 -15.19 5.85 -11.89
C ARG A 38 -14.67 5.18 -10.61
N PHE A 39 -13.43 5.48 -10.22
CA PHE A 39 -12.74 4.92 -9.06
C PHE A 39 -12.57 5.91 -7.90
N HIS A 40 -13.13 7.13 -7.96
CA HIS A 40 -12.99 8.13 -6.89
C HIS A 40 -13.43 7.59 -5.51
N ARG A 41 -14.45 6.72 -5.45
CA ARG A 41 -14.85 6.05 -4.20
C ARG A 41 -13.71 5.31 -3.47
N ILE A 42 -12.63 4.93 -4.16
CA ILE A 42 -11.46 4.23 -3.58
C ILE A 42 -10.58 5.19 -2.78
N VAL A 43 -10.47 6.46 -3.18
CA VAL A 43 -9.68 7.49 -2.44
C VAL A 43 -10.47 8.14 -1.31
N ARG A 44 -11.75 7.77 -1.13
CA ARG A 44 -12.53 8.18 0.04
C ARG A 44 -11.96 7.53 1.31
N PRO A 45 -12.10 8.18 2.48
CA PRO A 45 -11.60 7.65 3.74
C PRO A 45 -12.04 6.20 3.99
N ASN A 46 -11.15 5.42 4.61
CA ASN A 46 -11.39 4.05 5.09
C ASN A 46 -11.63 2.97 4.00
N LYS A 47 -11.39 3.24 2.70
CA LYS A 47 -11.36 2.19 1.67
C LYS A 47 -9.95 1.65 1.44
N VAL A 48 -8.98 2.55 1.32
CA VAL A 48 -7.55 2.25 1.44
C VAL A 48 -7.04 2.97 2.68
N THR A 49 -6.47 2.25 3.65
CA THR A 49 -6.04 2.84 4.93
C THR A 49 -4.61 3.35 4.91
N GLY A 50 -3.73 2.68 4.18
CA GLY A 50 -2.34 3.06 3.92
C GLY A 50 -2.19 3.91 2.66
N PRO A 51 -0.99 3.97 2.07
CA PRO A 51 -0.71 4.83 0.93
C PRO A 51 -1.30 4.28 -0.38
N ILE A 52 -1.61 5.18 -1.29
CA ILE A 52 -1.93 4.87 -2.69
C ILE A 52 -0.76 5.35 -3.55
N LEU A 53 -0.15 4.42 -4.27
CA LEU A 53 1.03 4.67 -5.08
C LEU A 53 0.72 4.41 -6.55
N THR A 54 1.31 5.20 -7.44
CA THR A 54 1.39 4.92 -8.86
C THR A 54 2.82 5.08 -9.32
N THR A 55 3.28 4.27 -10.25
CA THR A 55 4.54 4.51 -10.96
C THR A 55 4.25 5.00 -12.37
N ARG A 56 5.07 5.94 -12.83
CA ARG A 56 5.01 6.49 -14.19
C ARG A 56 6.36 6.38 -14.88
N SER A 57 6.34 6.18 -16.20
CA SER A 57 7.53 6.28 -17.03
C SER A 57 7.20 6.96 -18.35
N GLN A 58 8.03 7.91 -18.76
CA GLN A 58 7.95 8.52 -20.10
C GLN A 58 8.33 7.53 -21.22
N HIS A 59 8.97 6.41 -20.89
CA HIS A 59 9.39 5.38 -21.84
C HIS A 59 8.30 4.34 -22.12
N ASP A 60 7.16 4.42 -21.44
CA ASP A 60 6.00 3.57 -21.66
C ASP A 60 5.21 4.03 -22.91
N LYS A 61 5.53 3.46 -24.07
CA LYS A 61 4.86 3.78 -25.34
C LYS A 61 3.44 3.23 -25.42
N ALA A 62 3.17 2.08 -24.78
CA ALA A 62 1.81 1.55 -24.69
C ALA A 62 0.86 2.58 -24.09
N LEU A 63 1.29 3.24 -23.03
CA LEU A 63 0.45 4.19 -22.31
C LEU A 63 0.55 5.63 -22.82
N SER A 64 1.71 6.06 -23.36
CA SER A 64 1.86 7.42 -23.88
C SER A 64 1.30 7.59 -25.29
N TYR A 65 1.22 6.51 -26.08
CA TYR A 65 0.76 6.56 -27.46
C TYR A 65 -0.49 5.70 -27.71
N TRP A 66 -0.42 4.39 -27.50
CA TRP A 66 -1.50 3.48 -27.89
C TRP A 66 -2.76 3.67 -27.05
N TYR A 67 -2.62 3.82 -25.74
CA TYR A 67 -3.73 4.13 -24.84
C TYR A 67 -4.43 5.43 -25.25
N VAL A 68 -3.67 6.45 -25.65
CA VAL A 68 -4.20 7.74 -26.06
C VAL A 68 -5.02 7.59 -27.35
N ILE A 69 -4.51 6.85 -28.34
CA ILE A 69 -5.26 6.53 -29.57
C ILE A 69 -6.54 5.76 -29.24
N ALA A 70 -6.46 4.74 -28.40
CA ALA A 70 -7.60 3.87 -28.08
C ALA A 70 -8.70 4.54 -27.26
N THR A 71 -8.38 5.62 -26.53
CA THR A 71 -9.33 6.29 -25.64
C THR A 71 -9.84 7.64 -26.16
N ARG A 72 -9.18 8.19 -27.19
CA ARG A 72 -9.63 9.41 -27.86
C ARG A 72 -10.82 9.11 -28.79
N PRO A 73 -11.91 9.90 -28.75
CA PRO A 73 -13.00 9.79 -29.71
C PRO A 73 -12.53 10.13 -31.13
N GLU A 74 -13.04 9.42 -32.14
CA GLU A 74 -12.69 9.59 -33.57
C GLU A 74 -12.90 11.02 -34.12
N ARG A 75 -13.69 11.85 -33.43
CA ARG A 75 -14.03 13.22 -33.85
C ARG A 75 -13.12 14.30 -33.25
N GLU A 76 -12.17 13.92 -32.41
CA GLU A 76 -11.24 14.87 -31.80
C GLU A 76 -9.92 14.90 -32.58
N ASP A 77 -9.48 16.09 -32.95
CA ASP A 77 -8.36 16.28 -33.85
C ASP A 77 -7.02 16.00 -33.12
N PHE A 78 -6.15 15.18 -33.72
CA PHE A 78 -4.84 14.83 -33.16
C PHE A 78 -3.86 16.01 -33.18
N SER A 79 -4.20 17.09 -33.90
CA SER A 79 -3.38 18.30 -34.08
C SER A 79 -3.32 19.22 -32.84
N ILE A 80 -4.21 19.02 -31.86
CA ILE A 80 -4.24 19.86 -30.65
C ILE A 80 -3.14 19.41 -29.69
N ILE A 81 -2.09 20.23 -29.59
CA ILE A 81 -1.07 20.12 -28.54
C ILE A 81 -1.73 20.57 -27.23
N GLU A 82 -2.09 19.61 -26.38
CA GLU A 82 -2.58 19.89 -25.03
C GLU A 82 -1.40 20.11 -24.07
N LEU A 83 -1.52 21.11 -23.18
CA LEU A 83 -0.59 21.26 -22.07
C LEU A 83 -0.72 20.04 -21.12
N PRO A 84 0.39 19.47 -20.64
CA PRO A 84 0.34 18.37 -19.69
C PRO A 84 -0.37 18.74 -18.36
N PRO A 85 -1.14 17.81 -17.75
CA PRO A 85 -1.50 16.50 -18.30
C PRO A 85 -2.61 16.64 -19.37
N PRO A 86 -2.52 15.89 -20.49
CA PRO A 86 -3.53 15.91 -21.55
C PRO A 86 -4.89 15.43 -21.03
N ARG A 87 -5.98 15.78 -21.70
CA ARG A 87 -7.33 15.31 -21.38
C ARG A 87 -7.40 13.78 -21.39
N TYR A 88 -6.76 13.15 -22.37
CA TYR A 88 -6.61 11.69 -22.46
C TYR A 88 -5.19 11.32 -22.14
N GLY A 89 -5.01 10.60 -21.03
CA GLY A 89 -3.73 10.02 -20.67
C GLY A 89 -3.90 8.95 -19.62
N ALA A 90 -2.92 8.08 -19.54
CA ALA A 90 -2.89 6.97 -18.61
C ALA A 90 -2.20 7.35 -17.30
N VAL A 91 -2.60 6.69 -16.21
CA VAL A 91 -1.92 6.77 -14.91
C VAL A 91 -0.43 6.39 -15.03
N GLY A 92 -0.08 5.37 -15.82
CA GLY A 92 1.32 4.94 -15.97
C GLY A 92 2.24 5.92 -16.72
N VAL A 93 1.74 7.06 -17.18
CA VAL A 93 2.57 8.14 -17.78
C VAL A 93 2.47 9.42 -16.97
N TYR A 94 1.28 9.76 -16.48
CA TYR A 94 1.04 11.04 -15.80
C TYR A 94 0.87 10.92 -14.29
N GLY A 95 0.74 9.71 -13.74
CA GLY A 95 0.26 9.48 -12.37
C GLY A 95 -1.24 9.78 -12.23
N LEU A 96 -1.74 9.81 -11.00
CA LEU A 96 -3.09 10.30 -10.71
C LEU A 96 -3.13 11.83 -10.76
N GLN A 97 -4.08 12.36 -11.52
CA GLN A 97 -4.25 13.79 -11.76
C GLN A 97 -5.57 14.30 -11.18
N GLY A 98 -5.66 15.62 -10.95
CA GLY A 98 -6.86 16.29 -10.44
C GLY A 98 -7.23 15.94 -8.99
N LEU A 99 -6.30 15.35 -8.22
CA LEU A 99 -6.43 15.10 -6.79
C LEU A 99 -5.62 16.11 -6.01
N ARG A 100 -6.24 16.81 -5.05
CA ARG A 100 -5.53 17.81 -4.20
C ARG A 100 -4.38 17.24 -3.38
N LYS A 101 -4.32 15.92 -3.16
CA LYS A 101 -3.37 15.26 -2.26
C LYS A 101 -2.31 14.42 -2.98
N ALA A 102 -2.30 14.37 -4.30
CA ALA A 102 -1.29 13.59 -5.03
C ALA A 102 0.06 14.30 -4.98
N LYS A 103 1.11 13.58 -4.57
CA LYS A 103 2.49 14.06 -4.48
C LYS A 103 3.34 13.39 -5.54
N ASP A 104 4.05 14.17 -6.32
CA ASP A 104 5.01 13.65 -7.28
C ASP A 104 6.38 13.45 -6.60
N ILE A 105 6.97 12.26 -6.76
CA ILE A 105 8.27 11.88 -6.20
C ILE A 105 9.10 11.20 -7.30
N SER A 106 10.37 11.55 -7.44
CA SER A 106 11.27 10.82 -8.34
C SER A 106 11.83 9.57 -7.68
N MET A 107 11.82 8.46 -8.40
CA MET A 107 12.58 7.27 -8.05
C MET A 107 13.96 7.40 -8.67
N ILE A 108 14.98 7.26 -7.84
CA ILE A 108 16.38 7.18 -8.30
C ILE A 108 16.87 5.74 -8.21
N PRO A 109 17.72 5.28 -9.15
CA PRO A 109 18.35 3.97 -9.05
C PRO A 109 19.11 3.78 -7.73
N GLY A 110 19.07 2.56 -7.18
CA GLY A 110 19.75 2.20 -5.93
C GLY A 110 18.85 2.06 -4.71
N ASN A 111 19.45 1.98 -3.52
CA ASN A 111 18.75 1.63 -2.27
C ASN A 111 18.12 2.86 -1.60
N GLN A 112 17.08 3.42 -2.20
CA GLN A 112 16.33 4.50 -1.58
C GLN A 112 15.33 3.95 -0.53
N LYS A 113 15.29 4.59 0.64
CA LYS A 113 14.25 4.32 1.65
C LYS A 113 13.06 5.22 1.39
N TYR A 114 11.87 4.62 1.33
CA TYR A 114 10.61 5.34 1.18
C TYR A 114 9.84 5.35 2.50
N GLU A 115 9.41 6.54 2.94
CA GLU A 115 8.59 6.74 4.13
C GLU A 115 7.21 7.26 3.71
N PHE A 116 6.38 6.36 3.19
CA PHE A 116 5.02 6.71 2.83
C PHE A 116 4.14 6.89 4.07
N MET A 117 3.16 7.78 3.94
CA MET A 117 2.20 8.06 4.99
C MET A 117 0.83 7.44 4.67
N PRO A 118 0.13 6.86 5.67
CA PRO A 118 -1.25 6.41 5.50
C PRO A 118 -2.17 7.51 4.97
N GLY A 119 -3.06 7.18 4.03
CA GLY A 119 -4.03 8.13 3.46
C GLY A 119 -3.46 9.15 2.47
N GLU A 120 -2.16 9.07 2.17
CA GLU A 120 -1.51 9.92 1.17
C GLU A 120 -1.41 9.22 -0.19
N ILE A 121 -1.30 10.03 -1.25
CA ILE A 121 -1.26 9.58 -2.65
C ILE A 121 0.06 10.02 -3.26
N TYR A 122 0.76 9.10 -3.92
CA TYR A 122 2.07 9.35 -4.50
C TYR A 122 2.16 8.89 -5.94
N ASN A 123 2.63 9.78 -6.81
CA ASN A 123 3.00 9.50 -8.19
C ASN A 123 4.53 9.41 -8.26
N LEU A 124 5.05 8.20 -8.39
CA LEU A 124 6.47 7.93 -8.46
C LEU A 124 6.94 7.96 -9.91
N ASP A 125 7.83 8.89 -10.24
CA ASP A 125 8.51 8.93 -11.53
C ASP A 125 9.62 7.91 -11.55
N ALA A 126 9.39 6.82 -12.27
CA ALA A 126 10.30 5.70 -12.44
C ALA A 126 11.02 5.76 -13.79
N SER A 127 11.05 6.90 -14.48
CA SER A 127 11.58 6.99 -15.85
C SER A 127 13.06 6.58 -15.97
N GLU A 128 13.86 6.69 -14.92
CA GLU A 128 15.25 6.21 -14.94
C GLU A 128 15.39 4.69 -14.74
N ILE A 129 14.37 4.04 -14.18
CA ILE A 129 14.37 2.61 -13.82
C ILE A 129 13.60 1.80 -14.86
N VAL A 130 12.38 2.25 -15.17
CA VAL A 130 11.46 1.67 -16.15
C VAL A 130 11.74 2.32 -17.50
N CYS A 131 12.86 1.94 -18.12
CA CYS A 131 13.36 2.56 -19.34
C CYS A 131 13.77 1.57 -20.42
N ASN A 132 13.76 0.25 -20.14
CA ASN A 132 14.12 -0.74 -21.13
C ASN A 132 13.01 -0.90 -22.15
N ASN A 133 13.38 -0.79 -23.42
CA ASN A 133 12.46 -1.01 -24.52
C ASN A 133 12.33 -2.53 -24.76
N VAL A 134 11.28 -3.15 -24.21
CA VAL A 134 11.07 -4.61 -24.33
C VAL A 134 10.63 -5.02 -25.74
N ASP A 135 9.84 -4.18 -26.40
CA ASP A 135 9.38 -4.37 -27.78
C ASP A 135 8.80 -3.06 -28.36
N PHE A 136 8.53 -3.03 -29.68
CA PHE A 136 8.04 -1.85 -30.38
C PHE A 136 6.69 -1.30 -29.86
N TRP A 137 5.79 -2.19 -29.45
CA TRP A 137 4.42 -1.85 -29.03
C TRP A 137 4.37 -1.42 -27.57
N SER A 138 5.04 -2.18 -26.71
CA SER A 138 5.06 -1.98 -25.25
C SER A 138 6.06 -0.91 -24.82
N ALA A 139 7.22 -0.85 -25.49
CA ALA A 139 8.42 -0.19 -24.98
C ALA A 139 8.68 -0.55 -23.51
N ALA A 140 8.66 0.40 -22.58
CA ALA A 140 8.87 0.09 -21.16
C ALA A 140 7.63 -0.45 -20.42
N HIS A 141 6.48 -0.66 -21.08
CA HIS A 141 5.21 -1.05 -20.42
C HIS A 141 5.24 -2.39 -19.66
N SER A 142 6.21 -3.24 -19.95
CA SER A 142 6.41 -4.53 -19.25
C SER A 142 7.74 -4.59 -18.52
N ASP A 143 8.48 -3.47 -18.46
CA ASP A 143 9.76 -3.33 -17.80
C ASP A 143 9.57 -3.10 -16.29
N ILE A 144 8.91 -4.04 -15.61
CA ILE A 144 8.50 -3.94 -14.20
C ILE A 144 9.34 -4.77 -13.23
N LEU A 145 10.23 -5.61 -13.76
CA LEU A 145 11.02 -6.54 -12.96
C LEU A 145 12.29 -5.85 -12.43
N HIS A 146 12.09 -4.79 -11.65
CA HIS A 146 13.15 -4.01 -11.02
C HIS A 146 13.10 -4.10 -9.50
N LYS A 147 14.28 -4.13 -8.89
CA LYS A 147 14.42 -4.18 -7.43
C LYS A 147 13.80 -2.94 -6.79
N GLU A 148 13.98 -1.77 -7.40
CA GLU A 148 13.48 -0.48 -6.93
C GLU A 148 11.95 -0.44 -6.87
N LEU A 149 11.27 -1.03 -7.87
CA LEU A 149 9.81 -1.15 -7.87
C LEU A 149 9.33 -2.10 -6.76
N ALA A 150 10.06 -3.20 -6.53
CA ALA A 150 9.77 -4.12 -5.43
C ALA A 150 9.97 -3.45 -4.05
N GLU A 151 10.98 -2.59 -3.91
CA GLU A 151 11.22 -1.82 -2.68
C GLU A 151 10.13 -0.80 -2.40
N VAL A 152 9.67 -0.07 -3.42
CA VAL A 152 8.52 0.84 -3.32
C VAL A 152 7.27 0.08 -2.91
N PHE A 153 6.98 -1.04 -3.57
CA PHE A 153 5.85 -1.90 -3.23
C PHE A 153 5.92 -2.37 -1.78
N TRP A 154 7.08 -2.85 -1.34
CA TRP A 154 7.28 -3.33 0.02
C TRP A 154 7.17 -2.21 1.07
N ALA A 155 7.71 -1.04 0.79
CA ALA A 155 7.57 0.14 1.66
C ALA A 155 6.09 0.53 1.85
N ALA A 156 5.27 0.43 0.79
CA ALA A 156 3.82 0.66 0.87
C ALA A 156 3.15 -0.34 1.82
N VAL A 157 3.48 -1.64 1.67
CA VAL A 157 2.93 -2.72 2.50
C VAL A 157 3.34 -2.57 3.97
N MET A 158 4.55 -2.09 4.23
CA MET A 158 5.09 -1.95 5.59
C MET A 158 4.66 -0.65 6.30
N THR A 159 4.02 0.27 5.59
CA THR A 159 3.51 1.53 6.16
C THR A 159 2.51 1.22 7.29
N GLY A 160 2.58 1.90 8.44
CA GLY A 160 1.67 1.66 9.57
C GLY A 160 1.84 0.33 10.33
N ARG A 161 2.54 -0.67 9.77
CA ARG A 161 2.82 -1.95 10.47
C ARG A 161 3.83 -1.82 11.61
N LYS A 162 4.60 -0.72 11.66
CA LYS A 162 5.52 -0.44 12.78
C LYS A 162 4.79 -0.32 14.12
N GLU A 163 3.53 0.11 14.14
CA GLU A 163 2.73 0.14 15.37
C GLU A 163 2.21 -1.26 15.74
N PHE A 164 1.83 -2.08 14.75
CA PHE A 164 1.25 -3.41 14.96
C PHE A 164 2.25 -4.45 15.51
N ILE A 165 3.52 -4.38 15.10
CA ILE A 165 4.57 -5.31 15.60
C ILE A 165 4.98 -4.96 17.04
N GLY A 166 4.98 -3.67 17.41
CA GLY A 166 5.23 -3.24 18.78
C GLY A 166 4.17 -3.73 19.77
N THR A 167 2.90 -3.77 19.34
CA THR A 167 1.78 -4.26 20.18
C THR A 167 1.80 -5.78 20.38
N VAL A 168 2.18 -6.57 19.36
CA VAL A 168 2.27 -8.03 19.50
C VAL A 168 3.47 -8.45 20.37
N ALA A 169 4.61 -7.75 20.26
CA ALA A 169 5.77 -7.99 21.11
C ALA A 169 5.51 -7.69 22.60
N GLY A 170 4.59 -6.77 22.91
CA GLY A 170 4.17 -6.45 24.28
C GLY A 170 3.14 -7.40 24.90
N SER A 171 2.61 -8.39 24.15
CA SER A 171 1.54 -9.28 24.62
C SER A 171 2.00 -10.71 24.97
N VAL A 172 3.30 -10.98 25.03
CA VAL A 172 3.79 -12.25 25.60
C VAL A 172 3.61 -12.17 27.12
N ARG A 173 2.45 -12.59 27.60
CA ARG A 173 2.18 -12.82 29.03
C ARG A 173 3.21 -13.83 29.53
N GLN A 174 4.06 -13.41 30.46
CA GLN A 174 4.90 -14.32 31.24
C GLN A 174 3.97 -15.34 31.93
N GLY A 175 4.05 -16.59 31.50
CA GLY A 175 3.44 -17.70 32.22
C GLY A 175 4.08 -17.81 33.59
N GLU A 176 3.25 -17.83 34.62
CA GLU A 176 3.64 -17.98 36.02
C GLU A 176 4.49 -19.25 36.24
N PRO A 177 5.47 -19.23 37.17
CA PRO A 177 6.27 -20.39 37.49
C PRO A 177 5.43 -21.44 38.23
N LYS A 178 5.37 -22.66 37.70
CA LYS A 178 4.85 -23.83 38.42
C LYS A 178 5.69 -24.07 39.68
N THR A 179 5.09 -23.82 40.84
CA THR A 179 5.60 -24.20 42.16
C THR A 179 5.85 -25.71 42.23
N ALA A 180 7.09 -26.08 42.52
CA ALA A 180 7.49 -27.45 42.83
C ALA A 180 6.93 -27.85 44.20
N VAL A 181 6.07 -28.88 44.23
CA VAL A 181 5.66 -29.54 45.47
C VAL A 181 6.75 -30.54 45.84
N ARG A 182 7.58 -30.19 46.84
CA ARG A 182 8.35 -31.15 47.63
C ARG A 182 7.58 -31.40 48.93
N SER A 183 7.06 -32.61 49.12
CA SER A 183 6.56 -33.07 50.40
C SER A 183 7.62 -33.94 51.09
N SER A 184 8.26 -33.39 52.11
CA SER A 184 8.95 -34.16 53.15
C SER A 184 8.86 -33.36 54.44
N SER A 185 7.88 -33.68 55.28
CA SER A 185 7.83 -33.23 56.67
C SER A 185 7.76 -34.46 57.57
N SER A 186 8.92 -34.80 58.11
CA SER A 186 9.03 -35.46 59.41
C SER A 186 8.48 -34.52 60.47
N ASP A 187 7.47 -34.94 61.22
CA ASP A 187 7.08 -34.23 62.43
C ASP A 187 7.11 -35.17 63.64
N VAL A 188 7.83 -34.68 64.65
CA VAL A 188 8.21 -35.34 65.89
C VAL A 188 7.26 -34.80 66.96
N THR A 189 6.46 -35.68 67.57
CA THR A 189 5.74 -35.33 68.80
C THR A 189 6.12 -36.30 69.91
N LYS A 190 6.84 -35.78 70.91
CA LYS A 190 7.00 -36.38 72.24
C LYS A 190 5.74 -36.14 73.07
N GLY A 191 5.34 -37.14 73.85
CA GLY A 191 4.39 -37.02 74.96
C GLY A 191 4.13 -38.37 75.63
N PRO A 192 4.44 -38.57 76.92
CA PRO A 192 4.48 -39.89 77.57
C PRO A 192 3.21 -40.22 78.37
N THR A 193 2.99 -41.52 78.65
CA THR A 193 2.38 -42.17 79.85
C THR A 193 1.87 -43.57 79.46
N ASP A 194 2.55 -44.63 79.90
CA ASP A 194 2.27 -45.46 81.09
C ASP A 194 1.01 -46.34 80.99
N LYS A 195 1.22 -47.67 80.91
CA LYS A 195 0.60 -48.72 81.76
C LYS A 195 0.85 -50.14 81.20
N GLY A 196 1.70 -50.90 81.89
CA GLY A 196 1.33 -52.15 82.57
C GLY A 196 1.00 -53.45 81.81
N SER A 197 1.56 -54.53 82.37
CA SER A 197 1.17 -55.96 82.35
C SER A 197 1.75 -56.83 81.22
N ARG A 198 2.68 -57.75 81.53
CA ARG A 198 2.49 -59.19 81.93
C ARG A 198 2.08 -60.03 80.71
N ASP A 199 2.71 -61.13 80.34
CA ASP A 199 3.56 -62.14 81.01
C ASP A 199 4.68 -62.64 80.07
#